data_AF-X1S6I6-F1
#
_entry.id   AF-X1S6I6-F1
#
_cell.length_a   1.000
_cell.length_b   1.000
_cell.length_c   1.000
_cell.angle_alpha   90.00
_cell.angle_beta   90.00
_cell.angle_gamma   90.00
#
_symmetry.space_group_name_H-M   'P 1'
#
loop_
_entity.id
_entity.type
_entity.pdbx_description
1 polymer ?
#
loop_
_entity_poly.entity_id
_entity_poly.type
_entity_poly.pdbx_seq_one_letter_code
_entity_poly.pdbx_strand_id
1 'polypeptide(L)'
;MFFIIIDYFEDLLKKPSLFKNENKLDINFVPKKLLHREKELALLSQLFLVLITNPNSLSRKILIIGKTGIGKTAAIKLFGEMITNAAEKRSILIKYV
;
A
#
# COMPACT_ATOMS: atom_id res chain seq x y z
N MET A 1 -8.75 -5.46 -54.62
CA MET A 1 -9.33 -6.17 -53.45
C MET A 1 -8.53 -5.75 -52.24
N PHE A 2 -8.96 -4.70 -51.53
CA PHE A 2 -8.25 -4.18 -50.37
C PHE A 2 -8.75 -4.90 -49.12
N PHE A 3 -7.89 -5.70 -48.49
CA PHE A 3 -8.11 -6.25 -47.16
C PHE A 3 -8.08 -5.07 -46.17
N ILE A 4 -9.24 -4.70 -45.65
CA ILE A 4 -9.34 -3.80 -44.50
C ILE A 4 -8.84 -4.61 -43.31
N ILE A 5 -7.61 -4.35 -42.88
CA ILE A 5 -7.11 -4.86 -41.61
C ILE A 5 -7.90 -4.11 -40.53
N ILE A 6 -8.77 -4.83 -39.83
CA ILE A 6 -9.46 -4.34 -38.65
C ILE A 6 -8.40 -4.17 -37.56
N ASP A 7 -8.10 -2.93 -37.20
CA ASP A 7 -7.14 -2.62 -36.15
C ASP A 7 -7.86 -2.48 -34.80
N TYR A 8 -8.12 -3.65 -34.20
CA TYR A 8 -8.87 -3.78 -32.94
C TYR A 8 -8.29 -2.94 -31.79
N PHE A 9 -6.99 -2.69 -31.76
CA PHE A 9 -6.35 -1.92 -30.68
C PHE A 9 -6.67 -0.43 -30.79
N GLU A 10 -6.59 0.14 -31.99
CA GLU A 10 -6.95 1.55 -32.23
C GLU A 10 -8.42 1.83 -31.93
N ASP A 11 -9.32 0.90 -32.29
CA ASP A 11 -10.74 1.03 -31.98
C ASP A 11 -11.03 0.96 -30.47
N LEU A 12 -10.24 0.19 -29.70
CA LEU A 12 -10.35 0.14 -28.25
C LEU A 12 -9.78 1.40 -27.59
N LEU A 13 -8.66 1.93 -28.08
CA LEU A 13 -8.02 3.15 -27.55
C LEU A 13 -8.87 4.40 -27.81
N LYS A 14 -9.66 4.43 -28.88
CA LYS A 14 -10.60 5.52 -29.19
C LYS A 14 -11.87 5.51 -28.34
N LYS A 15 -12.15 4.41 -27.62
CA LYS A 15 -13.35 4.37 -26.76
C LYS A 15 -13.20 5.35 -25.60
N PRO A 16 -14.21 6.18 -25.34
CA PRO A 16 -14.19 7.06 -24.18
C PRO A 16 -14.23 6.23 -22.90
N SER A 17 -13.34 6.53 -21.95
CA SER A 17 -13.36 5.97 -20.60
C SER A 17 -13.82 7.00 -19.58
N LEU A 18 -14.66 6.58 -18.63
CA LEU A 18 -15.02 7.37 -17.45
C LEU A 18 -13.84 7.46 -16.46
N PHE A 19 -12.97 6.45 -16.47
CA PHE A 19 -11.88 6.33 -15.51
C PHE A 19 -10.64 7.06 -16.00
N LYS A 20 -10.15 8.01 -15.19
CA LYS A 20 -8.84 8.63 -15.42
C LYS A 20 -7.68 7.70 -15.10
N ASN A 21 -7.86 6.80 -14.13
CA ASN A 21 -6.86 5.83 -13.70
C ASN A 21 -7.53 4.68 -12.94
N GLU A 22 -7.71 3.55 -13.62
CA GLU A 22 -8.36 2.35 -13.08
C GLU A 22 -7.52 1.64 -12.00
N ASN A 23 -6.19 1.80 -12.02
CA ASN A 23 -5.29 1.16 -11.05
C ASN A 23 -5.58 1.58 -9.60
N LYS A 24 -6.26 2.72 -9.38
CA LYS A 24 -6.70 3.15 -8.05
C LYS A 24 -7.84 2.31 -7.48
N LEU A 25 -8.52 1.54 -8.32
CA LEU A 25 -9.60 0.62 -7.94
C LEU A 25 -9.10 -0.79 -7.70
N ASP A 26 -7.81 -1.07 -7.94
CA ASP A 26 -7.20 -2.36 -7.62
C ASP A 26 -7.32 -2.64 -6.12
N ILE A 27 -7.66 -3.88 -5.75
CA ILE A 27 -7.82 -4.28 -4.36
C ILE A 27 -6.52 -4.18 -3.54
N ASN A 28 -5.37 -4.18 -4.23
CA ASN A 28 -4.05 -4.00 -3.64
C ASN A 28 -3.62 -2.55 -3.58
N PHE A 29 -4.34 -1.63 -4.22
CA PHE A 29 -4.03 -0.21 -4.17
C PHE A 29 -4.15 0.30 -2.74
N VAL A 30 -3.06 0.92 -2.26
CA VAL A 30 -3.03 1.61 -0.98
C VAL A 30 -2.65 3.07 -1.25
N PRO A 31 -3.51 4.04 -0.89
CA PRO A 31 -3.19 5.45 -1.10
C PRO A 31 -2.10 5.90 -0.12
N LYS A 32 -1.30 6.91 -0.53
CA LYS A 32 -0.25 7.52 0.31
C LYS A 32 -0.77 8.08 1.65
N LYS A 33 -2.05 8.45 1.70
CA LYS A 33 -2.72 8.92 2.91
C LYS A 33 -4.00 8.13 3.13
N LEU A 34 -4.12 7.49 4.29
CA LEU A 34 -5.34 6.87 4.76
C LEU A 34 -6.04 7.79 5.75
N LEU A 35 -7.15 8.37 5.34
CA LEU A 35 -7.96 9.26 6.17
C LEU A 35 -8.49 8.49 7.38
N HIS A 36 -8.50 9.15 8.55
CA HIS A 36 -9.04 8.63 9.81
C HIS A 36 -8.30 7.39 10.36
N ARG A 37 -7.06 7.16 9.93
CA ARG A 37 -6.17 6.09 10.43
C ARG A 37 -4.90 6.63 11.07
N GLU A 38 -4.81 7.94 11.28
CA GLU A 38 -3.60 8.61 11.76
C GLU A 38 -3.24 8.14 13.17
N LYS A 39 -4.24 7.93 14.04
CA LYS A 39 -4.01 7.49 15.42
C LYS A 39 -3.48 6.06 15.49
N GLU A 40 -4.03 5.16 14.69
CA GLU A 40 -3.60 3.77 14.63
C GLU A 40 -2.21 3.64 14.01
N LEU A 41 -1.91 4.40 12.95
CA LEU A 41 -0.57 4.45 12.37
C LEU A 41 0.46 5.01 13.36
N ALA A 42 0.09 6.04 14.13
CA ALA A 42 0.95 6.58 15.18
C ALA A 42 1.22 5.55 16.28
N LEU A 43 0.19 4.81 16.74
CA LEU A 43 0.34 3.75 17.72
C LEU A 43 1.25 2.63 17.22
N LEU A 44 1.04 2.15 15.99
CA LEU A 44 1.91 1.15 15.36
C LEU A 44 3.36 1.64 15.30
N SER A 45 3.56 2.91 14.91
CA SER A 45 4.90 3.53 14.87
C SER A 45 5.57 3.52 16.25
N GLN A 46 4.84 3.84 17.31
CA GLN A 46 5.36 3.79 18.68
C GLN A 46 5.73 2.36 19.12
N LEU A 47 4.84 1.40 18.87
CA LEU A 47 5.03 0.00 19.27
C LEU A 47 6.24 -0.66 18.59
N PHE A 48 6.48 -0.32 17.33
CA PHE A 48 7.53 -0.93 16.50
C PHE A 48 8.78 -0.07 16.38
N LEU A 49 8.83 1.11 16.99
CA LEU A 49 10.01 1.98 17.00
C LEU A 49 11.28 1.23 17.44
N VAL A 50 11.12 0.29 18.37
CA VAL A 50 12.22 -0.54 18.89
C VAL A 50 12.93 -1.37 17.83
N LEU A 51 12.26 -1.75 16.74
CA LEU A 51 12.90 -2.47 15.63
C LEU A 51 13.96 -1.61 14.92
N ILE A 52 13.82 -0.29 15.00
CA ILE A 52 14.78 0.67 14.42
C ILE A 52 15.81 1.08 15.47
N THR A 53 15.42 1.38 16.71
CA THR A 53 16.36 1.89 17.72
C THR A 53 17.27 0.79 18.29
N ASN A 54 16.76 -0.43 18.40
CA ASN A 54 17.45 -1.57 18.98
C ASN A 54 17.19 -2.82 18.10
N PRO A 55 17.75 -2.85 16.87
CA PRO A 55 17.50 -3.95 15.95
C PRO A 55 17.93 -5.28 16.56
N ASN A 56 17.19 -6.34 16.24
CA ASN A 56 17.40 -7.71 16.73
C ASN A 56 17.27 -7.93 18.25
N SER A 57 16.90 -6.91 19.04
CA SER A 57 16.80 -7.06 20.49
C SER A 57 15.48 -7.70 20.93
N LEU A 58 14.41 -7.57 20.14
CA LEU A 58 13.05 -7.95 20.51
C LEU A 58 12.23 -8.41 19.30
N SER A 59 11.37 -9.41 19.52
CA SER A 59 10.28 -9.76 18.61
C SER A 59 8.97 -9.19 19.14
N ARG A 60 8.31 -8.32 18.37
CA ARG A 60 7.00 -7.73 18.71
C ARG A 60 5.89 -8.42 17.90
N LYS A 61 4.84 -8.85 18.60
CA LYS A 61 3.61 -9.37 17.99
C LYS A 61 2.43 -8.49 18.40
N ILE A 62 1.52 -8.22 17.48
CA ILE A 62 0.29 -7.48 17.73
C ILE A 62 -0.89 -8.20 17.09
N LEU A 63 -2.09 -7.94 17.60
CA LEU A 63 -3.34 -8.40 17.02
C LEU A 63 -4.21 -7.19 16.69
N ILE A 64 -4.69 -7.10 15.46
CA ILE A 64 -5.54 -6.01 15.00
C ILE A 64 -6.94 -6.56 14.74
N ILE A 65 -7.91 -6.03 15.49
CA ILE A 65 -9.28 -6.52 15.49
C ILE A 65 -10.21 -5.46 14.89
N GLY A 66 -11.27 -5.91 14.25
CA GLY A 66 -12.36 -5.05 13.76
C GLY A 66 -13.19 -5.75 12.69
N LYS A 67 -14.27 -5.12 12.24
CA LYS A 67 -15.13 -5.64 11.16
C LYS A 67 -14.40 -5.71 9.81
N THR A 68 -14.96 -6.43 8.84
CA THR A 68 -14.46 -6.46 7.45
C THR A 68 -14.64 -5.10 6.77
N GLY A 69 -13.84 -4.80 5.74
CA GLY A 69 -13.97 -3.56 4.97
C GLY A 69 -13.50 -2.27 5.65
N ILE A 70 -13.16 -2.27 6.95
CA ILE A 70 -12.79 -1.04 7.66
C ILE A 70 -11.38 -0.51 7.34
N GLY A 71 -10.62 -1.16 6.45
CA GLY A 71 -9.27 -0.71 6.07
C GLY A 71 -8.13 -1.18 6.99
N LYS A 72 -8.31 -2.26 7.77
CA LYS A 72 -7.22 -2.86 8.58
C LYS A 72 -6.00 -3.21 7.74
N THR A 73 -6.23 -3.95 6.64
CA THR A 73 -5.16 -4.39 5.73
C THR A 73 -4.46 -3.22 5.05
N ALA A 74 -5.22 -2.22 4.59
CA ALA A 74 -4.66 -1.03 3.96
C ALA A 74 -3.76 -0.25 4.94
N ALA A 75 -4.19 -0.09 6.20
CA ALA A 75 -3.41 0.57 7.23
C ALA A 75 -2.08 -0.15 7.51
N ILE A 76 -2.10 -1.49 7.53
CA ILE A 76 -0.88 -2.28 7.79
C ILE A 76 0.08 -2.28 6.61
N LYS A 77 -0.43 -2.33 5.38
CA LYS A 77 0.40 -2.15 4.17
C LYS A 77 1.09 -0.78 4.18
N LEU A 78 0.34 0.30 4.47
CA LEU A 78 0.91 1.65 4.56
C LEU A 78 1.95 1.75 5.68
N PHE A 79 1.64 1.20 6.86
CA PHE A 79 2.61 1.14 7.97
C PHE A 79 3.88 0.36 7.59
N GLY A 80 3.74 -0.76 6.88
CA GLY A 80 4.85 -1.54 6.36
C GLY A 80 5.78 -0.74 5.46
N GLU A 81 5.22 0.06 4.56
CA GLU A 81 5.97 1.02 3.73
C GLU A 81 6.65 2.09 4.60
N MET A 82 5.94 2.66 5.59
CA MET A 82 6.48 3.68 6.49
C MET A 82 7.69 3.19 7.29
N ILE A 83 7.62 2.01 7.89
CA ILE A 83 8.72 1.48 8.71
C ILE A 83 9.92 1.08 7.85
N THR A 84 9.68 0.50 6.66
CA THR A 84 10.74 0.16 5.70
C THR A 84 11.48 1.42 5.26
N ASN A 85 10.76 2.46 4.84
CA ASN A 85 11.34 3.75 4.47
C ASN A 85 12.10 4.41 5.64
N ALA A 86 11.60 4.29 6.88
CA ALA A 86 12.27 4.84 8.06
C ALA A 86 13.56 4.09 8.41
N ALA A 87 13.60 2.78 8.18
CA ALA A 87 14.77 1.92 8.38
C ALA A 87 15.85 2.17 7.32
N GLU A 88 15.46 2.27 6.04
CA GLU A 88 16.37 2.57 4.93
C GLU A 88 17.12 3.88 5.15
N LYS A 89 16.43 4.95 5.61
CA LYS A 89 17.06 6.24 5.96
C LYS A 89 18.14 6.15 7.04
N ARG A 90 18.18 5.05 7.79
CA ARG A 90 19.12 4.79 8.89
C ARG A 90 20.08 3.63 8.57
N SER A 91 20.10 3.15 7.33
CA SER A 91 20.90 1.99 6.91
C SER A 91 20.59 0.72 7.72
N ILE A 92 19.34 0.57 8.17
CA ILE A 92 18.86 -0.63 8.87
C ILE A 92 18.01 -1.44 7.89
N LEU A 93 18.28 -2.74 7.79
CA LEU A 93 17.51 -3.64 6.94
C LEU A 93 16.24 -4.11 7.66
N ILE A 94 15.10 -3.51 7.32
CA ILE A 94 13.77 -4.03 7.69
C ILE A 94 13.02 -4.32 6.40
N LYS A 95 12.46 -5.53 6.28
CA LYS A 95 11.63 -5.93 5.14
C LYS A 95 10.21 -6.20 5.62
N TYR A 96 9.25 -5.44 5.11
CA TYR A 96 7.83 -5.78 5.21
C TYR A 96 7.50 -6.86 4.17
N VAL A 97 6.80 -7.91 4.60
CA VAL A 97 6.41 -9.09 3.79
C VAL A 97 4.90 -9.26 3.85
#